data_AF-A0A2E2R5N2-F1
#
_entry.id   AF-A0A2E2R5N2-F1
#
_cell.length_a   1.000
_cell.length_b   1.000
_cell.length_c   1.000
_cell.angle_alpha   90.00
_cell.angle_beta   90.00
_cell.angle_gamma   90.00
#
_symmetry.space_group_name_H-M   'P 1'
#
loop_
_entity.id
_entity.type
_entity.pdbx_description
1 polymer ?
#
loop_
_entity_poly.entity_id
_entity_poly.type
_entity_poly.pdbx_seq_one_letter_code
_entity_poly.pdbx_strand_id
1 'polypeptide(L)'
;MTVNLIHFSPTANLTASENLAEFIRMCKEDLTVFSADLDWEATAWPKAANFTKLGVSARGFTESDRLDDSLIDFAKAYFRYQQGHHPTGTKNESKALRVLEAAFVKTTESASISGLNFAILDEAAVLARDHYVPMAAYQCGRELQRLARFVSEKNLIQSDLSMWKTPIKKPSDITIQTGSKAKSIQAKKLPGQDALEALAEIFANDPTDPKDIFTSSTFAMTMCAPVRISEILDLPADYEIEELDSKGVVLSCI
;
A
#
# COMPACT_ATOMS: atom_id res chain seq x y z
N MET A 1 -6.33 -21.67 -8.16
CA MET A 1 -5.66 -22.16 -6.94
C MET A 1 -6.24 -21.39 -5.77
N THR A 2 -6.85 -22.08 -4.81
CA THR A 2 -7.37 -21.47 -3.57
C THR A 2 -6.19 -21.14 -2.66
N VAL A 3 -6.05 -19.88 -2.27
CA VAL A 3 -5.02 -19.45 -1.30
C VAL A 3 -5.38 -20.05 0.06
N ASN A 4 -4.51 -20.88 0.63
CA ASN A 4 -4.73 -21.43 1.96
C ASN A 4 -4.32 -20.36 2.99
N LEU A 5 -5.30 -19.73 3.63
CA LEU A 5 -5.08 -18.68 4.61
C LEU A 5 -5.07 -19.29 6.00
N ILE A 6 -3.87 -19.33 6.59
CA ILE A 6 -3.62 -19.85 7.93
C ILE A 6 -3.34 -18.65 8.85
N HIS A 7 -4.01 -18.60 9.99
CA HIS A 7 -3.76 -17.61 11.03
C HIS A 7 -2.70 -18.12 12.00
N PHE A 8 -1.65 -17.32 12.23
CA PHE A 8 -0.66 -17.64 13.25
C PHE A 8 -1.20 -17.28 14.64
N SER A 9 -1.09 -18.21 15.59
CA SER A 9 -1.42 -17.99 17.00
C SER A 9 -0.19 -18.33 17.85
N PRO A 10 0.33 -17.41 18.66
CA PRO A 10 1.48 -17.70 19.51
C PRO A 10 1.09 -18.74 20.57
N THR A 11 2.03 -19.63 20.88
CA THR A 11 1.85 -20.61 21.95
C THR A 11 2.41 -20.02 23.25
N ALA A 12 1.58 -19.93 24.28
CA ALA A 12 1.95 -19.29 25.55
C ALA A 12 3.12 -19.98 26.28
N ASN A 13 3.30 -21.28 26.07
CA ASN A 13 4.38 -22.06 26.66
C ASN A 13 5.70 -21.96 25.88
N LEU A 14 5.70 -21.34 24.70
CA LEU A 14 6.91 -21.15 23.89
C LEU A 14 7.57 -19.80 24.19
N THR A 15 8.89 -19.79 24.16
CA THR A 15 9.70 -18.57 24.14
C THR A 15 9.41 -17.75 22.88
N ALA A 16 9.76 -16.46 22.92
CA ALA A 16 9.60 -15.59 21.75
C ALA A 16 10.39 -16.09 20.52
N SER A 17 11.58 -16.64 20.73
CA SER A 17 12.40 -17.26 19.68
C SER A 17 11.74 -18.48 19.06
N GLU A 18 11.08 -19.32 19.85
CA GLU A 18 10.36 -20.49 19.35
C GLU A 18 9.10 -20.08 18.58
N ASN A 19 8.34 -19.09 19.07
CA ASN A 19 7.20 -18.53 18.33
C ASN A 19 7.64 -17.88 17.01
N LEU A 20 8.78 -17.17 16.99
CA LEU A 20 9.37 -16.63 15.76
C LEU A 20 9.76 -17.72 14.76
N ALA A 21 10.43 -18.77 15.22
CA ALA A 21 10.81 -19.90 14.38
C ALA A 21 9.58 -20.59 13.77
N GLU A 22 8.55 -20.84 14.58
CA GLU A 22 7.30 -21.45 14.10
C GLU A 22 6.53 -20.52 13.15
N PHE A 23 6.52 -19.22 13.41
CA PHE A 23 5.92 -18.24 12.50
C PHE A 23 6.59 -18.26 11.13
N ILE A 24 7.93 -18.28 11.09
CA ILE A 24 8.70 -18.37 9.84
C ILE A 24 8.42 -19.70 9.14
N ARG A 25 8.45 -20.82 9.88
CA ARG A 25 8.16 -22.17 9.34
C ARG A 25 6.78 -22.22 8.71
N MET A 26 5.74 -21.81 9.43
CA MET A 26 4.35 -21.77 8.93
C MET A 26 4.22 -20.91 7.67
N CYS A 27 4.88 -19.74 7.64
CA CYS A 27 4.85 -18.88 6.45
C CYS A 27 5.62 -19.45 5.26
N LYS A 28 6.70 -20.22 5.50
CA LYS A 28 7.51 -20.86 4.46
C LYS A 28 6.82 -22.09 3.89
N GLU A 29 6.34 -22.96 4.75
CA GLU A 29 5.90 -24.32 4.41
C GLU A 29 4.39 -24.44 4.21
N ASP A 30 3.58 -23.72 4.99
CA ASP A 30 2.13 -23.97 5.05
C ASP A 30 1.31 -22.95 4.24
N LEU A 31 1.80 -21.72 4.08
CA LEU A 31 1.15 -20.70 3.25
C LEU A 31 1.44 -20.91 1.76
N THR A 32 0.45 -20.65 0.91
CA THR A 32 0.56 -20.72 -0.55
C THR A 32 0.44 -19.36 -1.26
N VAL A 33 0.48 -18.27 -0.49
CA VAL A 33 0.44 -16.88 -1.02
C VAL A 33 1.62 -16.67 -1.98
N PHE A 34 1.36 -16.04 -3.13
CA PHE A 34 2.25 -15.85 -4.30
C PHE A 34 2.55 -17.09 -5.15
N SER A 35 2.76 -18.26 -4.55
CA SER A 35 2.81 -19.58 -5.20
C SER A 35 2.98 -20.66 -4.13
N ALA A 36 2.63 -21.91 -4.44
CA ALA A 36 3.05 -23.07 -3.62
C ALA A 36 4.54 -23.38 -3.86
N ASP A 37 4.99 -23.31 -5.12
CA ASP A 37 6.39 -23.55 -5.53
C ASP A 37 7.25 -22.27 -5.45
N LEU A 38 6.98 -21.44 -4.44
CA LEU A 38 7.71 -20.19 -4.25
C LEU A 38 9.17 -20.50 -3.85
N ASP A 39 10.14 -20.04 -4.65
CA ASP A 39 11.55 -20.12 -4.26
C ASP A 39 11.81 -19.22 -3.05
N TRP A 40 11.86 -19.83 -1.87
CA TRP A 40 12.06 -19.12 -0.63
C TRP A 40 13.43 -18.47 -0.54
N GLU A 41 14.46 -19.04 -1.15
CA GLU A 41 15.83 -18.54 -1.04
C GLU A 41 16.08 -17.34 -1.97
N ALA A 42 15.31 -17.24 -3.06
CA ALA A 42 15.39 -16.12 -4.00
C ALA A 42 15.35 -14.74 -3.33
N THR A 43 16.23 -13.85 -3.77
CA THR A 43 16.29 -12.44 -3.34
C THR A 43 15.08 -11.63 -3.80
N ALA A 44 14.36 -12.10 -4.81
CA ALA A 44 13.15 -11.46 -5.31
C ALA A 44 12.06 -12.47 -5.68
N TRP A 45 10.82 -12.10 -5.37
CA TRP A 45 9.63 -12.82 -5.77
C TRP A 45 8.92 -12.03 -6.89
N PRO A 46 8.84 -12.56 -8.12
CA PRO A 46 8.22 -11.87 -9.25
C PRO A 46 6.79 -11.44 -8.94
N LYS A 47 6.45 -10.19 -9.30
CA LYS A 47 5.13 -9.58 -9.02
C LYS A 47 4.79 -9.50 -7.52
N ALA A 48 5.71 -9.80 -6.62
CA ALA A 48 5.60 -9.71 -5.16
C ALA A 48 6.55 -8.62 -4.65
N ALA A 49 7.78 -8.93 -4.26
CA ALA A 49 8.72 -7.96 -3.71
C ALA A 49 10.19 -8.35 -3.97
N ASN A 50 11.09 -7.37 -3.86
CA ASN A 50 12.53 -7.59 -3.79
C ASN A 50 12.99 -7.42 -2.33
N PHE A 51 13.67 -8.41 -1.78
CA PHE A 51 14.21 -8.43 -0.42
C PHE A 51 15.68 -7.98 -0.44
N THR A 52 15.89 -6.74 -0.84
CA THR A 52 17.22 -6.11 -0.90
C THR A 52 17.31 -4.90 0.01
N LYS A 53 18.54 -4.47 0.35
CA LYS A 53 18.88 -3.35 1.23
C LYS A 53 18.28 -2.01 0.79
N LEU A 54 18.22 -1.06 1.73
CA LEU A 54 17.77 0.30 1.46
C LEU A 54 18.60 0.95 0.34
N GLY A 55 17.96 1.68 -0.58
CA GLY A 55 18.62 2.34 -1.72
C GLY A 55 18.93 1.46 -2.93
N VAL A 56 18.79 0.13 -2.83
CA VAL A 56 19.00 -0.77 -3.97
C VAL A 56 17.88 -0.62 -5.00
N SER A 57 18.28 -0.46 -6.26
CA SER A 57 17.39 -0.38 -7.43
C SER A 57 16.51 -1.63 -7.57
N ALA A 58 15.30 -1.45 -8.10
CA ALA A 58 14.39 -2.57 -8.40
C ALA A 58 14.91 -3.51 -9.51
N ARG A 59 15.88 -3.05 -10.30
CA ARG A 59 16.51 -3.80 -11.41
C ARG A 59 18.02 -3.80 -11.25
N GLY A 60 18.66 -4.92 -11.65
CA GLY A 60 20.12 -5.05 -11.69
C GLY A 60 20.78 -5.22 -10.32
N PHE A 61 20.03 -5.61 -9.29
CA PHE A 61 20.60 -5.97 -7.99
C PHE A 61 21.28 -7.35 -8.06
N THR A 62 22.25 -7.57 -7.19
CA THR A 62 22.97 -8.84 -7.05
C THR A 62 22.69 -9.47 -5.69
N GLU A 63 23.26 -10.65 -5.45
CA GLU A 63 23.06 -11.35 -4.17
C GLU A 63 23.66 -10.60 -2.97
N SER A 64 24.70 -9.79 -3.17
CA SER A 64 25.26 -8.95 -2.09
C SER A 64 24.34 -7.83 -1.63
N ASP A 65 23.36 -7.47 -2.46
CA ASP A 65 22.36 -6.44 -2.16
C ASP A 65 21.19 -6.98 -1.33
N ARG A 66 21.12 -8.30 -1.11
CA ARG A 66 20.08 -8.95 -0.33
C ARG A 66 20.02 -8.41 1.11
N LEU A 67 18.83 -8.41 1.73
CA LEU A 67 18.70 -8.12 3.16
C LEU A 67 19.60 -9.04 3.98
N ASP A 68 20.03 -8.56 5.15
CA ASP A 68 20.84 -9.34 6.09
C ASP A 68 20.25 -10.73 6.37
N ASP A 69 21.12 -11.74 6.42
CA ASP A 69 20.76 -13.13 6.60
C ASP A 69 19.99 -13.37 7.91
N SER A 70 20.26 -12.56 8.95
CA SER A 70 19.57 -12.64 10.25
C SER A 70 18.14 -12.10 10.22
N LEU A 71 17.76 -11.36 9.16
CA LEU A 71 16.46 -10.70 9.04
C LEU A 71 15.61 -11.26 7.90
N ILE A 72 16.23 -11.75 6.81
CA ILE A 72 15.52 -11.98 5.55
C ILE A 72 14.39 -13.01 5.66
N ASP A 73 14.56 -14.06 6.47
CA ASP A 73 13.50 -15.07 6.65
C ASP A 73 12.28 -14.48 7.36
N PHE A 74 12.50 -13.67 8.39
CA PHE A 74 11.42 -12.92 9.02
C PHE A 74 10.78 -11.93 8.03
N ALA A 75 11.58 -11.21 7.25
CA ALA A 75 11.09 -10.25 6.27
C ALA A 75 10.17 -10.91 5.23
N LYS A 76 10.59 -12.07 4.69
CA LYS A 76 9.81 -12.91 3.77
C LYS A 76 8.54 -13.44 4.42
N ALA A 77 8.62 -13.98 5.63
CA ALA A 77 7.49 -14.49 6.38
C ALA A 77 6.44 -13.40 6.68
N TYR A 78 6.89 -12.27 7.25
CA TYR A 78 6.03 -11.12 7.53
C TYR A 78 5.35 -10.60 6.27
N PHE A 79 6.10 -10.40 5.19
CA PHE A 79 5.57 -9.92 3.92
C PHE A 79 4.49 -10.87 3.35
N ARG A 80 4.81 -12.17 3.28
CA ARG A 80 3.89 -13.20 2.76
C ARG A 80 2.62 -13.30 3.62
N TYR A 81 2.75 -13.24 4.94
CA TYR A 81 1.63 -13.26 5.87
C TYR A 81 0.72 -12.03 5.69
N GLN A 82 1.27 -10.81 5.68
CA GLN A 82 0.47 -9.61 5.51
C GLN A 82 -0.28 -9.60 4.19
N GLN A 83 0.37 -10.04 3.11
CA GLN A 83 -0.22 -10.06 1.76
C GLN A 83 -1.24 -11.18 1.56
N GLY A 84 -1.17 -12.26 2.36
CA GLY A 84 -2.23 -13.26 2.40
C GLY A 84 -3.50 -12.73 3.08
N HIS A 85 -3.35 -12.12 4.24
CA HIS A 85 -4.48 -11.69 5.07
C HIS A 85 -5.10 -10.36 4.64
N HIS A 86 -4.28 -9.43 4.13
CA HIS A 86 -4.72 -8.12 3.66
C HIS A 86 -3.93 -7.73 2.40
N PRO A 87 -4.30 -8.29 1.23
CA PRO A 87 -3.62 -7.99 -0.02
C PRO A 87 -3.66 -6.49 -0.33
N THR A 88 -2.51 -5.91 -0.65
CA THR A 88 -2.42 -4.50 -1.04
C THR A 88 -1.69 -4.37 -2.37
N GLY A 89 -2.17 -3.47 -3.23
CA GLY A 89 -1.44 -3.13 -4.46
C GLY A 89 -0.11 -2.44 -4.14
N THR A 90 -0.12 -1.51 -3.18
CA THR A 90 1.08 -0.82 -2.72
C THR A 90 1.70 -1.55 -1.53
N LYS A 91 2.76 -2.30 -1.81
CA LYS A 91 3.51 -3.14 -0.85
C LYS A 91 4.47 -2.32 0.02
N ASN A 92 3.91 -1.50 0.90
CA ASN A 92 4.71 -0.62 1.76
C ASN A 92 5.51 -1.39 2.82
N GLU A 93 5.16 -2.64 3.11
CA GLU A 93 5.88 -3.54 4.00
C GLU A 93 7.35 -3.67 3.57
N SER A 94 7.61 -3.77 2.25
CA SER A 94 8.98 -3.83 1.72
C SER A 94 9.80 -2.56 2.02
N LYS A 95 9.16 -1.39 2.11
CA LYS A 95 9.84 -0.14 2.51
C LYS A 95 10.22 -0.19 3.99
N ALA A 96 9.28 -0.61 4.84
CA ALA A 96 9.52 -0.74 6.27
C ALA A 96 10.63 -1.74 6.58
N LEU A 97 10.63 -2.91 5.93
CA LEU A 97 11.66 -3.94 6.10
C LEU A 97 13.06 -3.44 5.71
N ARG A 98 13.16 -2.65 4.63
CA ARG A 98 14.42 -2.05 4.17
C ARG A 98 15.01 -1.04 5.14
N VAL A 99 14.19 -0.12 5.65
CA VAL A 99 14.68 0.88 6.62
C VAL A 99 14.96 0.23 7.98
N LEU A 100 14.25 -0.86 8.31
CA LEU A 100 14.47 -1.61 9.52
C LEU A 100 15.83 -2.33 9.50
N GLU A 101 16.14 -3.02 8.39
CA GLU A 101 17.46 -3.63 8.18
C GLU A 101 18.58 -2.59 8.28
N ALA A 102 18.45 -1.46 7.59
CA ALA A 102 19.44 -0.39 7.64
C ALA A 102 19.61 0.18 9.06
N ALA A 103 18.54 0.28 9.84
CA ALA A 103 18.60 0.72 11.25
C ALA A 103 19.34 -0.30 12.12
N PHE A 104 19.06 -1.59 11.96
CA PHE A 104 19.78 -2.65 12.66
C PHE A 104 21.28 -2.62 12.35
N VAL A 105 21.65 -2.63 11.07
CA VAL A 105 23.06 -2.61 10.63
C VAL A 105 23.81 -1.38 11.15
N LYS A 106 23.12 -0.24 11.29
CA LYS A 106 23.71 1.00 11.81
C LYS A 106 23.88 1.00 13.33
N THR A 107 23.01 0.33 14.07
CA THR A 107 22.91 0.46 15.54
C THR A 107 23.38 -0.77 16.32
N THR A 108 23.51 -1.92 15.65
CA THR A 108 23.77 -3.21 16.27
C THR A 108 24.70 -4.06 15.41
N GLU A 109 25.31 -5.08 16.02
CA GLU A 109 26.15 -6.05 15.31
C GLU A 109 25.33 -7.13 14.57
N SER A 110 24.03 -7.25 14.84
CA SER A 110 23.14 -8.25 14.24
C SER A 110 21.78 -7.66 13.88
N ALA A 111 21.33 -7.90 12.65
CA ALA A 111 20.01 -7.48 12.18
C ALA A 111 18.87 -8.43 12.55
N SER A 112 19.05 -9.29 13.56
CA SER A 112 17.99 -10.18 14.02
C SER A 112 16.79 -9.40 14.57
N ILE A 113 15.59 -9.76 14.09
CA ILE A 113 14.33 -9.16 14.57
C ILE A 113 14.13 -9.31 16.08
N SER A 114 14.72 -10.33 16.70
CA SER A 114 14.68 -10.55 18.16
C SER A 114 15.25 -9.37 18.96
N GLY A 115 16.17 -8.61 18.37
CA GLY A 115 16.77 -7.42 18.98
C GLY A 115 15.93 -6.14 18.83
N LEU A 116 14.75 -6.21 18.20
CA LEU A 116 13.93 -5.03 17.94
C LEU A 116 13.53 -4.32 19.25
N ASN A 117 13.73 -3.00 19.27
CA ASN A 117 13.38 -2.13 20.38
C ASN A 117 12.99 -0.72 19.89
N PHE A 118 12.58 0.15 20.81
CA PHE A 118 12.17 1.52 20.51
C PHE A 118 13.24 2.34 19.77
N ALA A 119 14.52 2.22 20.16
CA ALA A 119 15.61 2.99 19.55
C ALA A 119 15.83 2.59 18.08
N ILE A 120 15.72 1.30 17.75
CA ILE A 120 15.83 0.81 16.38
C ILE A 120 14.65 1.29 15.52
N LEU A 121 13.44 1.30 16.08
CA LEU A 121 12.26 1.83 15.39
C LEU A 121 12.36 3.34 15.14
N ASP A 122 12.89 4.10 16.10
CA ASP A 122 13.12 5.53 15.96
C ASP A 122 14.18 5.84 14.90
N GLU A 123 15.28 5.08 14.88
CA GLU A 123 16.31 5.17 13.84
C GLU A 123 15.74 4.81 12.45
N ALA A 124 14.96 3.73 12.35
CA ALA A 124 14.29 3.37 11.10
C ALA A 124 13.34 4.47 10.60
N ALA A 125 12.67 5.18 11.52
CA ALA A 125 11.83 6.33 11.17
C ALA A 125 12.66 7.54 10.71
N VAL A 126 13.87 7.77 11.23
CA VAL A 126 14.82 8.77 10.72
C VAL A 126 15.23 8.41 9.30
N LEU A 127 15.73 7.19 9.09
CA LEU A 127 16.15 6.71 7.77
C LEU A 127 15.03 6.77 6.73
N ALA A 128 13.79 6.47 7.13
CA ALA A 128 12.63 6.58 6.25
C ALA A 128 12.36 8.03 5.81
N ARG A 129 12.52 9.03 6.70
CA ARG A 129 12.36 10.45 6.36
C ARG A 129 13.46 10.94 5.43
N ASP A 130 14.68 10.47 5.63
CA ASP A 130 15.83 10.92 4.85
C ASP A 130 15.86 10.29 3.46
N HIS A 131 15.38 9.04 3.34
CA HIS A 131 15.45 8.29 2.08
C HIS A 131 14.21 8.46 1.18
N TYR A 132 13.00 8.54 1.75
CA TYR A 132 11.77 8.55 0.98
C TYR A 132 11.14 9.94 0.84
N VAL A 133 10.44 10.17 -0.28
CA VAL A 133 9.58 11.35 -0.43
C VAL A 133 8.52 11.40 0.68
N PRO A 134 8.03 12.60 1.09
CA PRO A 134 7.26 12.75 2.33
C PRO A 134 6.07 11.81 2.49
N MET A 135 5.29 11.57 1.42
CA MET A 135 4.15 10.65 1.49
C MET A 135 4.59 9.19 1.64
N ALA A 136 5.67 8.79 0.96
CA ALA A 136 6.22 7.44 1.08
C ALA A 136 6.88 7.21 2.45
N ALA A 137 7.56 8.21 3.01
CA ALA A 137 8.10 8.18 4.38
C ALA A 137 6.97 8.00 5.41
N TYR A 138 5.85 8.72 5.26
CA TYR A 138 4.69 8.56 6.12
C TYR A 138 4.09 7.15 6.06
N GLN A 139 3.91 6.60 4.85
CA GLN A 139 3.42 5.21 4.71
C GLN A 139 4.41 4.20 5.29
N CYS A 140 5.71 4.40 5.10
CA CYS A 140 6.75 3.59 5.72
C CYS A 140 6.64 3.61 7.26
N GLY A 141 6.48 4.79 7.86
CA GLY A 141 6.28 4.95 9.30
C GLY A 141 5.04 4.22 9.83
N ARG A 142 3.93 4.26 9.08
CA ARG A 142 2.72 3.50 9.42
C ARG A 142 2.95 1.99 9.39
N GLU A 143 3.68 1.50 8.39
CA GLU A 143 4.01 0.07 8.30
C GLU A 143 4.99 -0.38 9.38
N LEU A 144 5.95 0.46 9.78
CA LEU A 144 6.80 0.19 10.95
C LEU A 144 5.96 0.04 12.22
N GLN A 145 4.95 0.89 12.40
CA GLN A 145 4.07 0.82 13.57
C GLN A 145 3.21 -0.45 13.55
N ARG A 146 2.73 -0.86 12.37
CA ARG A 146 1.99 -2.11 12.18
C ARG A 146 2.87 -3.32 12.49
N LEU A 147 4.12 -3.31 12.00
CA LEU A 147 5.10 -4.37 12.28
C LEU A 147 5.41 -4.48 13.77
N ALA A 148 5.69 -3.35 14.44
CA ALA A 148 5.97 -3.32 15.88
C ALA A 148 4.83 -3.92 16.71
N ARG A 149 3.59 -3.55 16.38
CA ARG A 149 2.41 -4.15 17.00
C ARG A 149 2.31 -5.65 16.72
N PHE A 150 2.50 -6.05 15.47
CA PHE A 150 2.39 -7.44 15.05
C PHE A 150 3.36 -8.35 15.80
N VAL A 151 4.64 -7.98 15.87
CA VAL A 151 5.65 -8.82 16.54
C VAL A 151 5.40 -8.95 18.04
N SER A 152 4.82 -7.92 18.68
CA SER A 152 4.44 -7.97 20.09
C SER A 152 3.16 -8.79 20.33
N GLU A 153 2.11 -8.57 19.54
CA GLU A 153 0.85 -9.34 19.64
C GLU A 153 1.05 -10.83 19.35
N LYS A 154 2.00 -11.16 18.47
CA LYS A 154 2.34 -12.53 18.11
C LYS A 154 3.50 -13.10 18.94
N ASN A 155 3.94 -12.41 20.00
CA ASN A 155 5.01 -12.86 20.89
C ASN A 155 6.26 -13.36 20.12
N LEU A 156 6.64 -12.66 19.06
CA LEU A 156 7.79 -13.03 18.20
C LEU A 156 9.11 -12.42 18.70
N ILE A 157 9.01 -11.47 19.63
CA ILE A 157 10.13 -10.80 20.29
C ILE A 157 9.84 -10.71 21.80
N GLN A 158 10.87 -10.55 22.62
CA GLN A 158 10.70 -10.46 24.08
C GLN A 158 10.08 -9.12 24.53
N SER A 159 10.30 -8.05 23.76
CA SER A 159 9.85 -6.70 24.11
C SER A 159 8.42 -6.41 23.61
N ASP A 160 7.61 -5.74 24.43
CA ASP A 160 6.35 -5.16 23.96
C ASP A 160 6.57 -3.78 23.36
N LEU A 161 6.30 -3.66 22.06
CA LEU A 161 6.44 -2.46 21.24
C LEU A 161 5.09 -2.01 20.68
N SER A 162 3.97 -2.59 21.12
CA SER A 162 2.62 -2.29 20.66
C SER A 162 2.23 -0.81 20.84
N MET A 163 2.86 -0.15 21.81
CA MET A 163 2.67 1.25 22.16
C MET A 163 3.53 2.22 21.34
N TRP A 164 4.51 1.74 20.56
CA TRP A 164 5.30 2.61 19.69
C TRP A 164 4.41 3.32 18.67
N LYS A 165 4.68 4.61 18.45
CA LYS A 165 3.97 5.45 17.47
C LYS A 165 4.98 6.07 16.53
N THR A 166 4.67 6.07 15.24
CA THR A 166 5.57 6.69 14.27
C THR A 166 5.67 8.20 14.51
N PRO A 167 6.88 8.79 14.55
CA PRO A 167 7.07 10.23 14.63
C PRO A 167 6.84 10.92 13.27
N ILE A 168 6.63 10.16 12.20
CA ILE A 168 6.45 10.70 10.84
C ILE A 168 5.01 11.17 10.67
N LYS A 169 4.83 12.48 10.60
CA LYS A 169 3.50 13.08 10.36
C LYS A 169 3.12 12.94 8.90
N LYS A 170 1.81 12.76 8.65
CA LYS A 170 1.26 12.82 7.30
C LYS A 170 1.59 14.19 6.71
N PRO A 171 2.20 14.27 5.51
CA PRO A 171 2.39 15.54 4.83
C PRO A 171 1.04 16.22 4.65
N SER A 172 1.00 17.55 4.79
CA SER A 172 -0.22 18.30 4.59
C SER A 172 -0.70 18.13 3.15
N ASP A 173 -1.95 17.72 2.98
CA ASP A 173 -2.51 17.57 1.64
C ASP A 173 -2.85 18.96 1.09
N ILE A 174 -2.01 19.47 0.20
CA ILE A 174 -2.22 20.78 -0.43
C ILE A 174 -3.51 20.78 -1.25
N THR A 175 -4.01 19.62 -1.71
CA THR A 175 -5.24 19.55 -2.52
C THR A 175 -6.53 19.69 -1.71
N ILE A 176 -6.49 19.44 -0.40
CA ILE A 176 -7.64 19.57 0.52
C ILE A 176 -7.64 20.95 1.20
N GLN A 177 -6.52 21.68 1.12
CA GLN A 177 -6.46 23.04 1.65
C GLN A 177 -7.27 24.00 0.78
N THR A 178 -7.94 24.97 1.39
CA THR A 178 -8.72 26.01 0.70
C THR A 178 -7.91 27.27 0.40
N GLY A 179 -6.61 27.26 0.73
CA GLY A 179 -5.70 28.38 0.55
C GLY A 179 -5.40 28.69 -0.93
N SER A 180 -4.93 29.91 -1.20
CA SER A 180 -4.63 30.40 -2.56
C SER A 180 -3.70 29.48 -3.36
N LYS A 181 -2.71 28.87 -2.70
CA LYS A 181 -1.77 27.91 -3.32
C LYS A 181 -2.47 26.62 -3.77
N ALA A 182 -3.42 26.13 -2.99
CA ALA A 182 -4.21 24.95 -3.33
C ALA A 182 -5.14 25.22 -4.50
N LYS A 183 -5.86 26.36 -4.48
CA LYS A 183 -6.70 26.81 -5.59
C LYS A 183 -5.89 26.95 -6.89
N SER A 184 -4.67 27.48 -6.82
CA SER A 184 -3.78 27.58 -7.98
C SER A 184 -3.39 26.21 -8.54
N ILE A 185 -3.10 25.23 -7.69
CA ILE A 185 -2.76 23.87 -8.13
C ILE A 185 -3.99 23.14 -8.69
N GLN A 186 -5.16 23.30 -8.07
CA GLN A 186 -6.42 22.75 -8.58
C GLN A 186 -6.75 23.35 -9.95
N ALA A 187 -6.66 24.68 -10.10
CA ALA A 187 -6.86 25.36 -11.38
C ALA A 187 -5.90 24.87 -12.47
N LYS A 188 -4.64 24.56 -12.13
CA LYS A 188 -3.68 23.97 -13.07
C LYS A 188 -4.01 22.53 -13.49
N LYS A 189 -4.79 21.79 -12.69
CA LYS A 189 -5.18 20.40 -12.96
C LYS A 189 -6.51 20.29 -13.70
N LEU A 190 -7.36 21.32 -13.63
CA LEU A 190 -8.62 21.35 -14.35
C LEU A 190 -8.38 21.54 -15.85
N PRO A 191 -9.16 20.89 -16.72
CA PRO A 191 -9.15 21.19 -18.14
C PRO A 191 -9.45 22.68 -18.38
N GLY A 192 -8.81 23.27 -19.39
CA GLY A 192 -9.17 24.61 -19.85
C GLY A 192 -10.59 24.62 -20.44
N GLN A 193 -11.18 25.81 -20.52
CA GLN A 193 -12.53 26.00 -21.05
C GLN A 193 -12.66 25.41 -22.48
N ASP A 194 -11.70 25.70 -23.35
CA ASP A 194 -11.68 25.19 -24.73
C ASP A 194 -11.69 23.64 -24.79
N ALA A 195 -11.05 22.98 -23.83
CA ALA A 195 -11.05 21.52 -23.76
C ALA A 195 -12.40 20.96 -23.28
N LEU A 196 -13.07 21.65 -22.37
CA LEU A 196 -14.43 21.30 -21.94
C LEU A 196 -15.43 21.49 -23.08
N GLU A 197 -15.32 22.59 -23.82
CA GLU A 197 -16.17 22.89 -24.97
C GLU A 197 -15.96 21.88 -26.10
N ALA A 198 -14.70 21.54 -26.42
CA ALA A 198 -14.41 20.51 -27.41
C ALA A 198 -14.98 19.13 -27.02
N LEU A 199 -14.90 18.74 -25.74
CA LEU A 199 -15.49 17.49 -25.25
C LEU A 199 -17.02 17.50 -25.34
N ALA A 200 -17.65 18.64 -25.01
CA ALA A 200 -19.09 18.81 -25.16
C ALA A 200 -19.53 18.76 -26.63
N GLU A 201 -18.77 19.38 -27.53
CA GLU A 201 -19.01 19.34 -28.97
C GLU A 201 -18.85 17.92 -29.54
N ILE A 202 -17.82 17.17 -29.12
CA ILE A 202 -17.65 15.77 -29.52
C ILE A 202 -18.86 14.94 -29.09
N PHE A 203 -19.31 15.08 -27.83
CA PHE A 203 -20.49 14.38 -27.34
C PHE A 203 -21.75 14.74 -28.13
N ALA A 204 -21.96 16.02 -28.43
CA ALA A 204 -23.13 16.51 -29.15
C ALA A 204 -23.17 16.13 -30.63
N ASN A 205 -22.02 15.80 -31.24
CA ASN A 205 -21.90 15.46 -32.66
C ASN A 205 -22.09 13.95 -32.96
N ASP A 206 -22.69 13.19 -32.04
CA ASP A 206 -23.04 11.77 -32.21
C ASP A 206 -21.88 10.91 -32.76
N PRO A 207 -20.80 10.74 -31.97
CA PRO A 207 -19.61 10.03 -32.43
C PRO A 207 -19.95 8.56 -32.72
N THR A 208 -19.30 7.98 -33.73
CA THR A 208 -19.56 6.58 -34.14
C THR A 208 -18.49 5.61 -33.65
N ASP A 209 -17.30 6.09 -33.29
CA ASP A 209 -16.25 5.24 -32.70
C ASP A 209 -16.61 4.89 -31.25
N PRO A 210 -16.64 3.60 -30.86
CA PRO A 210 -16.98 3.19 -29.49
C PRO A 210 -16.13 3.84 -28.40
N LYS A 211 -14.86 4.16 -28.67
CA LYS A 211 -13.98 4.84 -27.70
C LYS A 211 -14.38 6.29 -27.51
N ASP A 212 -14.78 6.96 -28.59
CA ASP A 212 -15.23 8.34 -28.57
C ASP A 212 -16.59 8.44 -27.88
N ILE A 213 -17.51 7.52 -28.18
CA ILE A 213 -18.80 7.39 -27.48
C ILE A 213 -18.58 7.22 -25.98
N PHE A 214 -17.79 6.23 -25.58
CA PHE A 214 -17.54 5.92 -24.18
C PHE A 214 -16.89 7.10 -23.45
N THR A 215 -15.85 7.69 -24.04
CA THR A 215 -15.09 8.78 -23.40
C THR A 215 -15.93 10.03 -23.28
N SER A 216 -16.58 10.47 -24.35
CA SER A 216 -17.40 11.69 -24.36
C SER A 216 -18.63 11.57 -23.46
N SER A 217 -19.30 10.41 -23.45
CA SER A 217 -20.44 10.14 -22.55
C SER A 217 -20.01 10.13 -21.07
N THR A 218 -18.86 9.52 -20.77
CA THR A 218 -18.29 9.53 -19.41
C THR A 218 -18.01 10.96 -18.96
N PHE A 219 -17.41 11.78 -19.82
CA PHE A 219 -17.17 13.19 -19.51
C PHE A 219 -18.48 13.96 -19.29
N ALA A 220 -19.48 13.77 -20.16
CA ALA A 220 -20.80 14.39 -20.01
C ALA A 220 -21.44 14.05 -18.66
N MET A 221 -21.45 12.77 -18.27
CA MET A 221 -21.94 12.33 -16.96
C MET A 221 -21.19 13.01 -15.80
N THR A 222 -19.85 13.08 -15.84
CA THR A 222 -19.08 13.74 -14.78
C THR A 222 -19.27 15.25 -14.69
N MET A 223 -19.65 15.90 -15.80
CA MET A 223 -19.99 17.33 -15.81
C MET A 223 -21.38 17.59 -15.22
N CYS A 224 -22.33 16.67 -15.42
CA CYS A 224 -23.67 16.74 -14.84
C CYS A 224 -23.67 16.38 -13.34
N ALA A 225 -22.99 15.30 -12.98
CA ALA A 225 -22.87 14.80 -11.62
C ALA A 225 -21.39 14.45 -11.35
N PRO A 226 -20.70 15.16 -10.45
CA PRO A 226 -19.31 14.90 -10.15
C PRO A 226 -19.17 13.59 -9.34
N VAL A 227 -19.16 12.46 -10.04
CA VAL A 227 -18.96 11.10 -9.50
C VAL A 227 -17.55 10.59 -9.82
N ARG A 228 -17.09 9.57 -9.08
CA ARG A 228 -15.81 8.92 -9.37
C ARG A 228 -15.95 8.06 -10.62
N ILE A 229 -14.86 7.95 -11.38
CA ILE A 229 -14.84 7.10 -12.59
C ILE A 229 -15.24 5.64 -12.30
N SER A 230 -14.86 5.09 -11.16
CA SER A 230 -15.26 3.73 -10.77
C SER A 230 -16.76 3.58 -10.60
N GLU A 231 -17.44 4.62 -10.10
CA GLU A 231 -18.90 4.60 -9.91
C GLU A 231 -19.62 4.58 -11.26
N ILE A 232 -19.09 5.27 -12.29
CA ILE A 232 -19.59 5.20 -13.67
C ILE A 232 -19.34 3.82 -14.29
N LEU A 233 -18.14 3.26 -14.09
CA LEU A 233 -17.77 1.95 -14.65
C LEU A 233 -18.57 0.79 -14.06
N ASP A 234 -19.02 0.94 -12.81
CA ASP A 234 -19.84 -0.04 -12.10
C ASP A 234 -21.35 0.20 -12.29
N LEU A 235 -21.74 1.23 -13.05
CA LEU A 235 -23.14 1.60 -13.24
C LEU A 235 -23.89 0.53 -14.08
N PRO A 236 -25.00 -0.03 -13.56
CA PRO A 236 -25.84 -0.93 -14.34
C PRO A 236 -26.47 -0.20 -15.54
N ALA A 237 -26.73 -0.93 -16.63
CA ALA A 237 -27.35 -0.37 -17.84
C ALA A 237 -28.77 0.20 -17.59
N ASP A 238 -29.48 -0.32 -16.59
CA ASP A 238 -30.87 0.02 -16.29
C ASP A 238 -31.00 0.88 -15.01
N TYR A 239 -30.07 1.81 -14.78
CA TYR A 239 -30.01 2.59 -13.53
C TYR A 239 -30.71 3.96 -13.61
N GLU A 240 -31.41 4.26 -14.70
CA GLU A 240 -32.20 5.50 -14.83
C GLU A 240 -33.49 5.40 -14.00
N ILE A 241 -33.71 6.39 -13.12
CA ILE A 241 -34.90 6.48 -12.27
C ILE A 241 -35.64 7.77 -12.63
N GLU A 242 -36.96 7.69 -12.77
CA GLU A 242 -37.81 8.86 -12.95
C GLU A 242 -38.32 9.35 -11.58
N GLU A 243 -37.97 10.59 -11.21
CA GLU A 243 -38.49 11.26 -10.01
C GLU A 243 -39.38 12.46 -10.39
N LEU A 244 -40.41 12.72 -9.59
CA LEU A 244 -41.23 13.92 -9.75
C LEU A 244 -40.65 15.06 -8.93
N ASP A 245 -40.40 16.19 -9.57
CA ASP A 245 -40.02 17.41 -8.87
C ASP A 245 -41.21 17.99 -8.06
N SER A 246 -40.91 18.99 -7.23
CA SER A 246 -41.93 19.69 -6.41
C SER A 246 -43.06 20.37 -7.21
N LYS A 247 -42.95 20.46 -8.54
CA LYS A 247 -43.93 21.03 -9.47
C LYS A 247 -44.62 19.97 -10.33
N GLY A 248 -44.33 18.68 -10.11
CA GLY A 248 -44.91 17.56 -10.85
C GLY A 248 -44.27 17.29 -12.21
N VAL A 249 -43.05 17.80 -12.45
CA VAL A 249 -42.26 17.51 -13.66
C VAL A 249 -41.45 16.24 -13.44
N VAL A 250 -41.49 15.31 -14.41
CA VAL A 250 -40.66 14.10 -14.39
C VAL A 250 -39.21 14.48 -14.70
N LEU A 251 -38.29 14.10 -13.81
CA LEU A 251 -36.85 14.21 -13.96
C LEU A 251 -36.27 12.81 -14.10
N SER A 252 -35.50 12.58 -15.16
CA SER A 252 -34.68 11.38 -15.28
C SER A 252 -33.39 11.58 -14.49
N CYS A 253 -33.17 10.74 -13.48
CA CYS A 253 -32.03 10.74 -12.60
C CYS A 253 -31.16 9.49 -12.87
N ILE A 254 -29.84 9.67 -12.79
CA ILE A 254 -28.82 8.62 -12.86
C ILE A 254 -28.07 8.61 -11.53
#